data_AF-A0A438BR20-F1
#
_entry.id   AF-A0A438BR20-F1
#
_cell.length_a   1.000
_cell.length_b   1.000
_cell.length_c   1.000
_cell.angle_alpha   90.00
_cell.angle_beta   90.00
_cell.angle_gamma   90.00
#
_symmetry.space_group_name_H-M   'P 1'
#
loop_
_entity.id
_entity.type
_entity.pdbx_description
1 polymer ?
#
loop_
_entity_poly.entity_id
_entity_poly.type
_entity_poly.pdbx_seq_one_letter_code
_entity_poly.pdbx_strand_id
1 'polypeptide(L)' 'MKPTIGKTYMFLSMTKDVWDAIRETYSDAENASQIFAIKTRLWQMKQGDQEVTEYYTELLGLRQDLDLNCEEE' A
#
# COMPACT_ATOMS: atom_id res chain seq x y z
N MET A 1 -8.25 14.33 26.20
CA MET A 1 -8.41 12.91 26.59
C MET A 1 -8.05 12.07 25.38
N LYS A 2 -7.12 11.11 25.50
CA LYS A 2 -6.87 10.13 24.43
C LYS A 2 -8.08 9.18 24.39
N PRO A 3 -8.71 8.93 23.23
CA PRO A 3 -9.75 7.92 23.16
C PRO A 3 -9.13 6.57 23.50
N THR A 4 -9.60 5.94 24.57
CA THR A 4 -9.16 4.60 24.95
C THR A 4 -9.75 3.65 23.91
N ILE A 5 -8.93 3.27 22.93
CA ILE A 5 -9.22 2.30 21.86
C ILE A 5 -10.08 1.13 22.37
N GLY A 6 -9.81 0.64 23.59
CA GLY A 6 -10.56 -0.45 24.21
C GLY A 6 -12.07 -0.25 24.42
N LYS A 7 -12.62 0.97 24.43
CA LYS A 7 -14.08 1.18 24.57
C LYS A 7 -14.85 0.91 23.28
N THR A 8 -14.27 1.20 22.12
CA THR A 8 -14.92 1.02 20.81
C THR A 8 -15.07 -0.45 20.46
N TYR A 9 -14.09 -1.26 20.88
CA TYR A 9 -14.03 -2.70 20.57
C TYR A 9 -14.63 -3.59 21.68
N MET A 10 -15.18 -3.00 22.74
CA MET A 10 -15.76 -3.72 23.89
C MET A 10 -17.03 -4.53 23.53
N PHE A 11 -17.63 -4.26 22.37
CA PHE A 11 -18.79 -4.97 21.83
C PHE A 11 -18.42 -6.07 20.82
N LEU A 12 -17.14 -6.21 20.46
CA LEU A 12 -16.67 -7.31 19.64
C LEU A 12 -16.38 -8.50 20.54
N SER A 13 -17.17 -9.56 20.38
CA SER A 13 -17.13 -10.77 21.21
C SER A 13 -15.93 -11.67 20.92
N MET A 14 -15.22 -11.47 19.81
CA MET A 14 -14.11 -12.30 19.37
C MET A 14 -12.83 -11.48 19.21
N THR A 15 -11.71 -11.99 19.76
CA THR A 15 -10.39 -11.35 19.65
C THR A 15 -9.97 -11.11 18.20
N LYS A 16 -10.43 -11.95 17.26
CA LYS A 16 -10.18 -11.80 15.83
C LYS A 16 -10.78 -10.51 15.28
N ASP A 17 -12.04 -10.23 15.59
CA ASP A 17 -12.75 -9.04 15.09
C ASP A 17 -12.09 -7.74 15.59
N VAL A 18 -11.51 -7.77 16.80
CA VAL A 18 -10.74 -6.64 17.34
C VAL A 18 -9.47 -6.40 16.52
N TRP A 19 -8.74 -7.47 16.17
CA TRP A 19 -7.54 -7.36 15.34
C TRP A 19 -7.84 -6.99 13.88
N ASP A 20 -8.91 -7.51 13.32
CA ASP A 20 -9.37 -7.18 11.96
C ASP A 20 -9.82 -5.71 11.91
N ALA A 21 -10.56 -5.23 12.91
CA ALA A 21 -10.96 -3.82 12.96
C ALA A 21 -9.77 -2.88 13.24
N ILE A 22 -8.80 -3.27 14.06
CA ILE A 22 -7.55 -2.49 14.23
C ILE A 22 -6.77 -2.47 12.91
N ARG A 23 -6.71 -3.59 12.18
CA ARG A 23 -6.15 -3.64 10.84
C ARG A 23 -6.94 -2.69 9.94
N GLU A 24 -8.21 -2.88 9.67
CA GLU A 24 -8.96 -1.98 8.77
C GLU A 24 -8.90 -0.48 9.14
N THR A 25 -8.90 -0.13 10.44
CA THR A 25 -8.90 1.28 10.86
C THR A 25 -7.50 1.93 10.78
N TYR A 26 -6.44 1.13 10.86
CA TYR A 26 -5.05 1.61 10.94
C TYR A 26 -4.12 1.00 9.87
N SER A 27 -4.64 0.12 9.02
CA SER A 27 -3.96 -0.54 7.90
C SER A 27 -3.89 0.45 6.76
N ASP A 28 -2.81 1.21 6.82
CA ASP A 28 -2.02 1.66 5.70
C ASP A 28 -2.68 2.59 4.68
N ALA A 29 -2.93 3.81 5.17
CA ALA A 29 -2.72 5.02 4.36
C ALA A 29 -1.30 5.08 3.76
N GLU A 30 -0.33 4.39 4.36
CA GLU A 30 1.03 4.26 3.83
C GLU A 30 1.05 3.41 2.54
N ASN A 31 0.33 2.29 2.49
CA ASN A 31 0.18 1.48 1.27
C ASN A 31 -0.51 2.29 0.15
N ALA A 32 -1.59 3.01 0.45
CA ALA A 32 -2.24 3.89 -0.53
C ALA A 32 -1.28 4.99 -1.07
N SER A 33 -0.44 5.56 -0.19
CA SER A 33 0.56 6.57 -0.57
C SER A 33 1.70 5.97 -1.40
N GLN A 34 2.15 4.76 -1.07
CA GLN A 34 3.18 4.03 -1.82
C GLN A 34 2.67 3.62 -3.21
N ILE A 35 1.47 3.06 -3.31
CA ILE A 35 0.81 2.75 -4.60
C ILE A 35 0.68 4.02 -5.45
N PHE A 36 0.28 5.13 -4.86
CA PHE A 36 0.18 6.41 -5.58
C PHE A 36 1.54 6.89 -6.10
N ALA A 37 2.61 6.76 -5.30
CA ALA A 37 3.97 7.13 -5.70
C ALA A 37 4.48 6.26 -6.86
N ILE A 38 4.28 4.93 -6.79
CA ILE A 38 4.66 4.00 -7.85
C ILE A 38 3.90 4.29 -9.14
N LYS A 39 2.57 4.49 -9.07
CA LYS A 39 1.75 4.88 -10.22
C LYS A 39 2.21 6.20 -10.84
N THR A 40 2.58 7.18 -10.01
CA THR A 40 3.07 8.47 -10.48
C THR A 40 4.40 8.32 -11.21
N ARG A 41 5.34 7.53 -10.66
CA ARG A 41 6.64 7.26 -11.29
C ARG A 41 6.46 6.54 -12.63
N LEU A 42 5.60 5.52 -12.69
CA LEU A 42 5.24 4.81 -13.93
C LEU A 42 4.68 5.77 -15.00
N TRP A 43 3.78 6.67 -14.62
CA TRP A 43 3.16 7.62 -15.54
C TRP A 43 4.13 8.68 -16.07
N GLN A 44 5.10 9.09 -15.24
CA GLN A 44 6.12 10.06 -15.61
C GLN A 44 7.31 9.43 -16.36
N MET A 45 7.45 8.11 -16.30
CA MET A 45 8.55 7.40 -16.90
C MET A 45 8.54 7.57 -18.42
N LYS A 46 9.70 7.94 -18.97
CA LYS A 46 9.94 8.06 -20.41
C LYS A 46 11.30 7.47 -20.70
N GLN A 47 11.42 6.73 -21.81
CA GLN A 47 12.69 6.12 -22.19
C GLN A 47 13.80 7.16 -22.41
N GLY A 48 13.49 8.31 -23.02
CA GLY A 48 14.49 9.35 -23.31
C GLY A 48 15.64 8.80 -24.15
N ASP A 49 16.87 9.04 -23.69
CA ASP A 49 18.11 8.55 -24.32
C ASP A 49 18.62 7.24 -23.69
N GLN A 50 17.87 6.64 -22.76
CA GLN A 50 18.26 5.42 -22.07
C GLN A 50 18.17 4.20 -23.01
N GLU A 51 19.06 3.22 -22.78
CA GLU A 51 18.99 1.96 -23.50
C GLU A 51 17.65 1.27 -23.24
N VAL A 52 17.06 0.69 -24.29
CA VAL A 52 15.75 0.01 -24.21
C VAL A 52 15.75 -1.06 -23.12
N THR A 53 16.86 -1.77 -22.95
CA THR A 53 17.03 -2.85 -21.97
C THR A 53 16.97 -2.33 -20.53
N GLU A 54 17.66 -1.22 -20.25
CA GLU A 54 17.66 -0.57 -18.95
C GLU A 54 16.27 0.01 -18.63
N TYR A 55 15.66 0.71 -19.58
CA TYR A 55 14.32 1.28 -19.42
C TYR A 55 13.28 0.18 -19.15
N TYR A 56 13.34 -0.91 -19.91
CA TYR A 56 12.43 -2.04 -19.76
C TYR A 56 12.61 -2.76 -18.42
N THR A 57 13.85 -2.90 -17.94
CA THR A 57 14.13 -3.51 -16.64
C THR A 57 13.57 -2.68 -15.49
N GLU A 58 13.75 -1.36 -15.53
CA GLU A 58 13.18 -0.46 -14.52
C GLU A 58 11.64 -0.41 -14.56
N LEU A 59 11.05 -0.44 -15.76
CA LEU A 59 9.60 -0.52 -15.94
C LEU A 59 9.03 -1.81 -15.34
N LEU A 60 9.70 -2.94 -15.58
CA LEU A 60 9.30 -4.22 -15.01
C LEU A 60 9.39 -4.23 -13.48
N GLY A 61 10.45 -3.67 -12.90
CA GLY A 61 10.59 -3.56 -11.45
C GLY A 61 9.44 -2.77 -10.82
N LEU A 62 9.13 -1.58 -11.36
CA LEU A 62 8.03 -0.75 -10.86
C LEU A 62 6.65 -1.42 -11.01
N ARG A 63 6.47 -2.27 -12.02
CA ARG A 63 5.23 -3.03 -12.20
C ARG A 63 5.11 -4.16 -11.16
N GLN A 64 6.20 -4.84 -10.84
CA GLN A 64 6.21 -5.87 -9.79
C GLN A 64 5.96 -5.27 -8.41
N ASP A 65 6.58 -4.12 -8.11
CA ASP A 65 6.32 -3.39 -6.87
C ASP A 65 4.84 -2.98 -6.77
N LEU A 66 4.22 -2.58 -7.89
CA LEU A 66 2.80 -2.26 -7.90
C LEU A 66 1.93 -3.48 -7.58
N ASP A 67 2.23 -4.63 -8.20
CA ASP A 67 1.48 -5.87 -8.00
C ASP A 67 1.58 -6.34 -6.54
N LEU A 68 2.77 -6.31 -5.94
CA LEU A 68 3.00 -6.68 -4.54
C LEU A 68 2.23 -5.77 -3.56
N ASN A 69 2.22 -4.46 -3.81
CA ASN A 69 1.52 -3.51 -2.95
C ASN A 69 -0.02 -3.54 -3.14
N CYS A 70 -0.51 -4.07 -4.26
CA CYS A 70 -1.94 -4.29 -4.48
C CYS A 70 -2.45 -5.63 -3.91
N GLU A 71 -1.57 -6.59 -3.63
CA GLU A 71 -1.93 -7.89 -3.04
C GLU A 71 -2.08 -7.85 -1.51
N GLU A 72 -1.65 -6.78 -0.85
CA GLU A 72 -1.80 -6.58 0.61
C GLU A 72 -3.16 -5.96 1.02
N GLU A 73 -4.17 -5.97 0.11
CA GLU A 73 -5.54 -5.49 0.36
C GLU A 73 -6.50 -6.60 0.83
#